data_AF-A0A6J1EEC4-F1
#
_entry.id   AF-A0A6J1EEC4-F1
#
_cell.length_a   1.000
_cell.length_b   1.000
_cell.length_c   1.000
_cell.angle_alpha   90.00
_cell.angle_beta   90.00
_cell.angle_gamma   90.00
#
_symmetry.space_group_name_H-M   'P 1'
#
loop_
_entity.id
_entity.type
_entity.pdbx_description
1 polymer ?
#
loop_
_entity_poly.entity_id
_entity_poly.type
_entity_poly.pdbx_seq_one_letter_code
_entity_poly.pdbx_strand_id
1 'polypeptide(L)'
;MNDLTKKKCVPCNSKDLRPMTEDAAKGLVREVKSFLKGMELFELIAEVAEAEGHHPNLHLVGWNNVTIEIWTDAVGGLTENDFILASKINKLDAHHLLSLNASISSQHDC
;
A
#
# COMPACT_ATOMS: atom_id res chain seq x y z
N MET A 1 -19.93 -8.54 0.20
CA MET A 1 -18.47 -8.32 0.09
C MET A 1 -18.01 -7.61 1.36
N ASN A 2 -17.05 -8.18 2.09
CA ASN A 2 -16.53 -7.56 3.31
C ASN A 2 -15.62 -6.38 2.94
N ASP A 3 -15.98 -5.18 3.40
CA ASP A 3 -15.19 -3.97 3.19
C ASP A 3 -13.98 -3.96 4.15
N LEU A 4 -12.81 -4.34 3.65
CA LEU A 4 -11.56 -4.39 4.42
C LEU A 4 -11.12 -3.02 4.94
N THR A 5 -11.58 -1.92 4.33
CA THR A 5 -11.20 -0.58 4.78
C THR A 5 -11.81 -0.19 6.12
N LYS A 6 -12.86 -0.90 6.55
CA LYS A 6 -13.49 -0.74 7.87
C LYS A 6 -12.87 -1.60 8.96
N LYS A 7 -11.94 -2.49 8.61
CA LYS A 7 -11.24 -3.33 9.58
C LYS A 7 -10.03 -2.59 10.13
N LYS A 8 -9.55 -3.05 11.28
CA LYS A 8 -8.32 -2.56 11.92
C LYS A 8 -7.29 -3.69 11.91
N CYS A 9 -6.04 -3.35 11.60
CA CYS A 9 -4.94 -4.30 11.76
C CYS A 9 -4.84 -4.74 13.23
N VAL A 10 -4.48 -6.01 13.44
CA VAL A 10 -4.08 -6.51 14.75
C VAL A 10 -2.58 -6.32 14.94
N PRO A 11 -2.06 -6.23 16.19
CA PRO A 11 -0.62 -6.09 16.39
C PRO A 11 0.17 -7.20 15.71
N CYS A 12 1.25 -6.84 14.99
CA CYS A 12 2.05 -7.78 14.20
C CYS A 12 2.72 -8.90 15.03
N ASN A 13 2.83 -8.72 16.35
CA ASN A 13 3.38 -9.70 17.29
C ASN A 13 2.32 -10.62 17.91
N SER A 14 1.07 -10.56 17.46
CA SER A 14 0.01 -11.43 17.97
C SER A 14 0.17 -12.86 17.42
N LYS A 15 -0.02 -13.85 18.28
CA LYS A 15 0.01 -15.29 17.92
C LYS A 15 -1.13 -15.71 16.99
N ASP A 16 -2.03 -14.78 16.67
CA ASP A 16 -3.27 -15.00 15.92
C ASP A 16 -3.12 -14.75 14.42
N LEU A 17 -1.96 -14.23 13.98
CA LEU A 17 -1.67 -14.04 12.57
C LEU A 17 -1.43 -15.40 11.91
N ARG A 18 -2.26 -15.69 10.90
CA ARG A 18 -2.12 -16.89 10.06
C ARG A 18 -1.69 -16.46 8.67
N PRO A 19 -0.64 -17.07 8.10
CA PRO A 19 -0.26 -16.78 6.73
C PRO A 19 -1.36 -17.25 5.78
N MET A 20 -1.71 -16.39 4.84
CA MET A 20 -2.54 -16.69 3.69
C MET A 20 -1.64 -17.24 2.57
N THR A 21 -2.20 -18.08 1.69
CA THR A 21 -1.44 -18.71 0.60
C THR A 21 -0.78 -17.65 -0.30
N GLU A 22 0.51 -17.84 -0.56
CA GLU A 22 1.32 -16.98 -1.41
C GLU A 22 0.79 -16.98 -2.84
N ASP A 23 0.13 -15.90 -3.22
CA ASP A 23 0.12 -15.44 -4.60
C ASP A 23 -0.07 -13.91 -4.60
N ALA A 24 1.05 -13.23 -4.87
CA ALA A 24 1.21 -11.79 -5.12
C ALA A 24 1.07 -10.81 -3.94
N ALA A 25 2.15 -10.65 -3.16
CA ALA A 25 2.52 -9.34 -2.63
C ALA A 25 3.04 -8.48 -3.79
N LYS A 26 2.15 -8.05 -4.71
CA LYS A 26 2.56 -7.21 -5.84
C LYS A 26 2.84 -5.80 -5.32
N GLY A 27 4.10 -5.39 -5.39
CA GLY A 27 4.48 -4.02 -5.11
C GLY A 27 3.69 -3.06 -5.98
N LEU A 28 3.04 -2.07 -5.37
CA LEU A 28 2.30 -1.06 -6.13
C LEU A 28 3.32 -0.03 -6.63
N VAL A 29 3.57 -0.04 -7.94
CA VAL A 29 4.46 0.92 -8.60
C VAL A 29 3.63 2.10 -9.10
N ARG A 30 3.99 3.31 -8.68
CA ARG A 30 3.37 4.58 -9.06
C ARG A 30 4.44 5.55 -9.55
N GLU A 31 4.33 5.99 -10.79
CA GLU A 31 5.17 7.08 -11.29
C GLU A 31 4.57 8.43 -10.85
N VAL A 32 5.39 9.28 -10.24
CA VAL A 32 4.99 10.59 -9.72
C VAL A 32 5.51 11.74 -10.59
N LYS A 33 4.91 12.92 -10.46
CA LYS A 33 5.28 14.10 -11.27
C LYS A 33 6.67 14.67 -10.95
N SER A 34 7.15 14.47 -9.72
CA SER A 34 8.45 14.97 -9.26
C SER A 34 8.89 14.24 -7.99
N PHE A 35 10.16 14.40 -7.62
CA PHE A 35 10.71 13.89 -6.37
C PHE A 35 9.89 14.34 -5.15
N LEU A 36 9.51 15.61 -5.09
CA LEU A 36 8.68 16.14 -4.00
C LEU A 36 7.29 15.51 -3.94
N LYS A 37 6.70 15.18 -5.10
CA LYS A 37 5.42 14.45 -5.13
C LYS A 37 5.56 12.99 -4.70
N GLY A 38 6.75 12.39 -4.86
CA GLY A 38 7.08 11.09 -4.28
C GLY A 38 7.10 11.14 -2.76
N MET A 39 7.74 12.18 -2.19
CA MET A 39 7.76 12.37 -0.73
C MET A 39 6.35 12.63 -0.17
N GLU A 40 5.53 13.44 -0.85
CA GLU A 40 4.14 13.68 -0.46
C GLU A 40 3.30 12.39 -0.49
N LEU A 41 3.52 11.52 -1.48
CA LEU A 41 2.88 10.21 -1.51
C LEU A 41 3.32 9.32 -0.34
N PHE A 42 4.60 9.35 0.05
CA PHE A 42 5.10 8.63 1.22
C PHE A 42 4.49 9.13 2.52
N GLU A 43 4.33 10.43 2.69
CA GLU A 43 3.67 11.02 3.86
C GLU A 43 2.25 10.47 4.02
N LEU A 44 1.46 10.49 2.95
CA LEU A 44 0.08 9.97 2.96
C LEU A 44 0.04 8.47 3.31
N ILE A 45 0.98 7.68 2.82
CA ILE A 45 1.05 6.25 3.14
C ILE A 45 1.51 6.04 4.58
N ALA A 46 2.46 6.82 5.07
CA ALA A 46 2.97 6.76 6.43
C ALA A 46 1.87 7.04 7.45
N GLU A 47 1.02 8.05 7.22
CA GLU A 47 -0.14 8.33 8.09
C GLU A 47 -1.08 7.12 8.21
N VAL A 48 -1.34 6.43 7.09
CA VAL A 48 -2.16 5.20 7.09
C VAL A 48 -1.45 4.07 7.84
N ALA A 49 -0.16 3.88 7.58
CA ALA A 49 0.65 2.83 8.20
C ALA A 49 0.73 3.00 9.73
N GLU A 50 1.02 4.21 10.21
CA GLU A 50 1.06 4.57 11.64
C GLU A 50 -0.30 4.40 12.29
N ALA A 51 -1.37 4.85 11.63
CA ALA A 51 -2.71 4.64 12.15
C ALA A 51 -3.00 3.14 12.33
N GLU A 52 -2.60 2.29 11.39
CA GLU A 52 -2.82 0.85 11.44
C GLU A 52 -1.81 0.07 12.30
N GLY A 53 -0.66 0.67 12.62
CA GLY A 53 0.43 -0.05 13.29
C GLY A 53 1.01 -1.19 12.42
N HIS A 54 0.91 -1.07 11.10
CA HIS A 54 1.45 -2.01 10.12
C HIS A 54 2.19 -1.23 9.04
N HIS A 55 3.49 -1.50 8.88
CA HIS A 55 4.39 -0.64 8.12
C HIS A 55 4.80 -1.32 6.81
N PRO A 56 4.58 -0.67 5.66
CA PRO A 56 5.07 -1.17 4.38
C PRO A 56 6.52 -0.74 4.14
N ASN A 57 7.20 -1.44 3.22
CA ASN A 57 8.46 -0.98 2.66
C ASN A 57 8.16 0.04 1.54
N LEU A 58 8.75 1.23 1.67
CA LEU A 58 8.59 2.33 0.72
C LEU A 58 9.90 2.57 -0.03
N HIS A 59 9.87 2.40 -1.34
CA HIS A 59 11.04 2.59 -2.20
C HIS A 59 10.81 3.73 -3.17
N LEU A 60 11.75 4.66 -3.25
CA LEU A 60 11.84 5.61 -4.35
C LEU A 60 13.02 5.20 -5.23
N VAL A 61 12.72 4.71 -6.42
CA VAL A 61 13.70 4.29 -7.42
C VAL A 61 13.87 5.42 -8.44
N GLY A 62 15.11 5.85 -8.65
CA GLY A 62 15.39 7.06 -9.41
C GLY A 62 14.83 8.31 -8.71
N TRP A 63 14.17 9.19 -9.46
CA TRP A 63 13.60 10.44 -8.92
C TRP A 63 12.07 10.49 -8.91
N ASN A 64 11.38 9.52 -9.53
CA ASN A 64 9.92 9.55 -9.67
C ASN A 64 9.20 8.20 -9.66
N ASN A 65 9.90 7.09 -9.39
CA ASN A 65 9.25 5.78 -9.34
C ASN A 65 9.06 5.34 -7.88
N VAL A 66 7.82 5.40 -7.40
CA VAL A 66 7.46 4.95 -6.06
C VAL A 66 7.00 3.50 -6.12
N THR A 67 7.63 2.63 -5.33
CA THR A 67 7.20 1.23 -5.14
C THR A 67 6.82 1.02 -3.68
N ILE A 68 5.65 0.42 -3.46
CA ILE A 68 5.13 0.09 -2.13
C ILE A 68 5.07 -1.42 -2.00
N GLU A 69 5.91 -2.00 -1.15
CA GLU A 69 5.90 -3.42 -0.83
C GLU A 69 5.25 -3.63 0.53
N ILE A 70 4.28 -4.53 0.59
CA ILE A 70 3.50 -4.82 1.82
C ILE A 70 3.71 -6.29 2.14
N TRP A 71 4.35 -6.55 3.27
CA TRP A 71 4.70 -7.89 3.72
C TRP A 71 4.81 -7.94 5.24
N THR A 72 4.36 -9.03 5.84
CA THR A 72 4.50 -9.28 7.28
C THR A 72 5.62 -10.29 7.54
N ASP A 73 6.83 -9.82 7.86
CA ASP A 73 7.97 -10.69 8.19
C ASP A 73 7.73 -11.59 9.41
N ALA A 74 6.88 -11.14 10.36
CA ALA A 74 6.66 -11.81 11.63
C ALA A 74 6.09 -13.24 11.52
N VAL A 75 5.41 -13.57 10.39
CA VAL A 75 4.82 -14.90 10.18
C VAL A 75 5.27 -15.57 8.88
N GLY A 76 6.25 -14.98 8.17
CA GLY A 76 6.81 -15.56 6.94
C GLY A 76 5.78 -15.71 5.80
N GLY A 77 4.76 -14.85 5.75
CA GLY A 77 3.69 -14.91 4.77
C GLY A 77 2.76 -13.70 4.83
N LEU A 78 1.90 -13.56 3.82
CA LEU A 78 0.87 -12.52 3.80
C LEU A 78 -0.18 -12.76 4.88
N THR A 79 -0.66 -11.70 5.49
CA THR A 79 -1.67 -11.70 6.54
C THR A 79 -2.84 -10.80 6.19
N GLU A 80 -3.93 -10.89 6.95
CA GLU A 80 -5.06 -9.97 6.80
C GLU A 80 -4.64 -8.50 6.97
N ASN A 81 -3.63 -8.21 7.80
CA ASN A 81 -3.10 -6.86 7.97
C ASN A 81 -2.53 -6.30 6.66
N ASP A 82 -1.84 -7.13 5.88
CA ASP A 82 -1.29 -6.74 4.58
C ASP A 82 -2.42 -6.31 3.62
N PHE A 83 -3.52 -7.07 3.60
CA PHE A 83 -4.69 -6.75 2.77
C PHE A 83 -5.46 -5.51 3.27
N ILE A 84 -5.57 -5.32 4.59
CA ILE A 84 -6.20 -4.13 5.18
C ILE A 84 -5.41 -2.88 4.79
N LEU A 85 -4.10 -2.91 4.99
CA LEU A 85 -3.22 -1.79 4.67
C LEU A 85 -3.24 -1.47 3.17
N ALA A 86 -3.11 -2.49 2.32
CA ALA A 86 -3.19 -2.34 0.87
C ALA A 86 -4.53 -1.72 0.42
N SER A 87 -5.64 -2.17 1.01
CA SER A 87 -6.97 -1.65 0.69
C SER A 87 -7.13 -0.18 1.07
N LYS A 88 -6.56 0.25 2.20
CA LYS A 88 -6.58 1.65 2.65
C LYS A 88 -5.70 2.54 1.76
N ILE A 89 -4.48 2.11 1.45
CA ILE A 89 -3.58 2.82 0.54
C ILE A 89 -4.22 2.99 -0.85
N ASN A 90 -4.91 1.98 -1.36
CA ASN A 90 -5.60 2.06 -2.65
C ASN A 90 -6.72 3.09 -2.70
N LYS A 91 -7.30 3.50 -1.55
CA LYS A 91 -8.32 4.54 -1.47
C LYS A 91 -7.77 5.96 -1.35
N LEU A 92 -6.45 6.14 -1.22
CA LEU A 92 -5.84 7.46 -1.20
C LEU A 92 -6.02 8.16 -2.56
N ASP A 93 -6.63 9.33 -2.55
CA ASP A 93 -6.70 10.20 -3.73
C ASP A 93 -5.35 10.86 -4.00
N ALA A 94 -4.54 10.15 -4.79
CA ALA A 94 -3.20 10.59 -5.17
C ALA A 94 -3.13 11.08 -6.63
N HIS A 95 -4.26 11.24 -7.34
CA HIS A 95 -4.24 11.54 -8.78
C HIS A 95 -3.43 12.78 -9.14
N HIS A 96 -3.45 13.79 -8.28
CA HIS A 96 -2.68 15.02 -8.47
C HIS A 96 -1.16 14.84 -8.30
N LEU A 97 -0.71 13.76 -7.65
CA LEU A 97 0.69 13.40 -7.43
C LEU A 97 1.28 12.58 -8.58
N LEU A 98 0.44 11.81 -9.28
CA LEU A 98 0.85 10.83 -10.27
C LEU A 98 1.14 11.45 -11.65
N SER A 99 2.07 10.86 -12.39
CA SER A 99 2.31 11.22 -13.79
C SER A 99 1.04 10.90 -14.62
N LEU A 100 0.81 11.64 -15.70
CA LEU A 100 -0.38 11.46 -16.56
C LEU A 100 -0.44 10.04 -17.17
N ASN A 101 0.71 9.35 -17.27
CA ASN A 101 0.80 7.98 -17.76
C ASN A 101 0.30 6.93 -16.74
N ALA A 102 0.22 7.27 -15.46
CA ALA A 102 -0.29 6.38 -14.40
C ALA A 102 -1.80 6.51 -14.16
N SER A 103 -2.47 7.49 -14.78
CA SER A 103 -3.88 7.82 -14.51
C SER A 103 -4.89 7.09 -15.41
N ILE A 104 -4.44 6.30 -16.39
CA ILE A 104 -5.31 5.73 -17.44
C ILE A 104 -5.88 4.34 -17.08
N SER A 105 -5.44 3.69 -15.99
CA SER A 105 -5.92 2.32 -15.65
C SER A 105 -7.20 2.25 -14.79
N SER A 106 -7.86 3.37 -14.48
CA SER A 106 -9.03 3.36 -13.57
C SER A 106 -10.36 3.82 -14.20
N GLN A 107 -10.38 4.20 -15.48
CA GLN A 107 -11.61 4.63 -16.16
C GLN A 107 -11.77 3.98 -17.53
N HIS A 108 -12.01 2.68 -17.56
CA HIS A 108 -12.88 2.03 -18.55
C HIS A 108 -13.14 0.59 -18.10
N ASP A 109 -14.27 0.37 -17.45
CA ASP A 109 -15.08 -0.81 -17.69
C ASP A 109 -16.54 -0.37 -17.54
N CYS A 110 -17.19 -0.29 -18.71
CA CYS A 110 -18.64 -0.20 -18.86
C CYS A 110 -19.28 -1.53 -18.46
#